data_AF-A0A0S1YB66-F1
#
_entry.id   AF-A0A0S1YB66-F1
#
_cell.length_a   1.000
_cell.length_b   1.000
_cell.length_c   1.000
_cell.angle_alpha   90.00
_cell.angle_beta   90.00
_cell.angle_gamma   90.00
#
_symmetry.space_group_name_H-M   'P 1'
#
loop_
_entity.id
_entity.type
_entity.pdbx_description
1 polymer ?
#
loop_
_entity_poly.entity_id
_entity_poly.type
_entity_poly.pdbx_seq_one_letter_code
_entity_poly.pdbx_strand_id
1 'polypeptide(L)'
;MAGGSPEPAAESKRDQPRLRDDLKDFFRFLRRPTLRRFPAGQRGYPEPAGDWVPRTTMRRMLAWVFLLWGFNLLVLGPLALQVATSGGAHHRLESGNIPWVIAIFWAPLVEEMVFRYFLRRPGQGLWIIPLMLAPLLKGPVAWTVPLAALAIGASVWTQKRARLKGLSWSWGWRRQYVRFFPLVFHVGTLTFAALHLGNFTLNHTLIWLMPVLVLPQWLTGLVLGWMRVRRGIGASVLMHVLFNAGPVVVVLGVMKFAPQLA
;
A
#
# COMPACT_ATOMS: atom_id res chain seq x y z
N MET A 1 -55.61 -8.17 -31.78
CA MET A 1 -54.97 -7.07 -31.02
C MET A 1 -53.72 -7.64 -30.38
N ALA A 2 -52.56 -7.21 -30.84
CA ALA A 2 -51.26 -7.72 -30.40
C ALA A 2 -50.92 -7.15 -29.02
N GLY A 3 -50.71 -8.03 -28.04
CA GLY A 3 -50.19 -7.66 -26.73
C GLY A 3 -48.70 -7.32 -26.85
N GLY A 4 -48.38 -6.04 -26.69
CA GLY A 4 -47.00 -5.56 -26.61
C GLY A 4 -46.36 -6.03 -25.32
N SER A 5 -45.33 -6.87 -25.44
CA SER A 5 -44.40 -7.16 -24.35
C SER A 5 -43.73 -5.86 -23.88
N PRO A 6 -43.58 -5.62 -22.57
CA PRO A 6 -42.85 -4.46 -22.09
C PRO A 6 -41.38 -4.59 -22.48
N GLU A 7 -40.90 -3.59 -23.21
CA GLU A 7 -39.50 -3.38 -23.57
C GLU A 7 -38.64 -3.40 -22.28
N PRO A 8 -37.54 -4.16 -22.20
CA PRO A 8 -36.68 -4.14 -21.04
C PRO A 8 -36.08 -2.74 -20.91
N ALA A 9 -36.47 -2.04 -19.85
CA ALA A 9 -35.97 -0.72 -19.51
C ALA A 9 -34.46 -0.67 -19.68
N ALA A 10 -34.00 0.23 -20.57
CA ALA A 10 -32.59 0.50 -20.80
C ALA A 10 -31.89 0.70 -19.45
N GLU A 11 -31.06 -0.28 -19.10
CA GLU A 11 -30.26 -0.28 -17.89
C GLU A 11 -29.41 0.99 -17.93
N SER A 12 -29.79 2.01 -17.14
CA SER A 12 -29.11 3.30 -17.13
C SER A 12 -27.62 3.02 -16.92
N LYS A 13 -26.76 3.46 -17.85
CA LYS A 13 -25.30 3.44 -17.69
C LYS A 13 -24.96 4.13 -16.36
N ARG A 14 -24.88 3.36 -15.28
CA ARG A 14 -24.48 3.87 -13.97
C ARG A 14 -23.07 4.42 -14.14
N ASP A 15 -22.94 5.74 -14.06
CA ASP A 15 -21.70 6.47 -14.27
C ASP A 15 -20.63 5.84 -13.36
N GLN A 16 -19.67 5.14 -13.95
CA GLN A 16 -18.63 4.46 -13.18
C GLN A 16 -17.82 5.53 -12.44
N PRO A 17 -17.52 5.37 -11.14
CA PRO A 17 -16.82 6.41 -10.38
C PRO A 17 -15.54 6.78 -11.10
N ARG A 18 -15.29 8.06 -11.32
CA ARG A 18 -14.14 8.50 -12.13
C ARG A 18 -12.87 8.49 -11.28
N LEU A 19 -11.69 8.60 -11.89
CA LEU A 19 -10.43 8.76 -11.14
C LEU A 19 -10.48 10.03 -10.27
N ARG A 20 -11.16 11.07 -10.74
CA ARG A 20 -11.43 12.31 -9.99
C ARG A 20 -12.15 12.04 -8.66
N ASP A 21 -13.06 11.07 -8.61
CA ASP A 21 -13.81 10.76 -7.40
C ASP A 21 -12.92 10.04 -6.37
N ASP A 22 -12.01 9.19 -6.85
CA ASP A 22 -10.98 8.60 -6.01
C ASP A 22 -10.06 9.67 -5.42
N LEU A 23 -9.61 10.64 -6.24
CA LEU A 23 -8.77 11.75 -5.78
C LEU A 23 -9.48 12.59 -4.71
N LYS A 24 -10.76 12.94 -4.95
CA LYS A 24 -11.59 13.66 -3.95
C LYS A 24 -11.73 12.86 -2.66
N ASP A 25 -11.98 11.54 -2.74
CA ASP A 25 -12.05 10.70 -1.54
C ASP A 25 -10.69 10.59 -0.84
N PHE A 26 -9.60 10.45 -1.58
CA PHE A 26 -8.24 10.41 -1.05
C PHE A 26 -7.94 11.69 -0.25
N PHE A 27 -8.11 12.88 -0.82
CA PHE A 27 -7.87 14.14 -0.10
C PHE A 27 -8.79 14.32 1.11
N ARG A 28 -10.07 13.91 1.00
CA ARG A 28 -10.98 13.92 2.16
C ARG A 28 -10.49 12.96 3.25
N PHE A 29 -10.02 11.78 2.86
CA PHE A 29 -9.50 10.76 3.76
C PHE A 29 -8.21 11.22 4.45
N LEU A 30 -7.31 11.92 3.76
CA LEU A 30 -6.09 12.47 4.38
C LEU A 30 -6.43 13.44 5.52
N ARG A 31 -7.43 14.31 5.32
CA ARG A 31 -7.87 15.28 6.33
C ARG A 31 -8.59 14.61 7.50
N ARG A 32 -9.43 13.61 7.21
CA ARG A 32 -10.21 12.87 8.22
C ARG A 32 -10.25 11.38 7.86
N PRO A 33 -9.22 10.59 8.24
CA PRO A 33 -9.19 9.16 7.97
C PRO A 33 -10.39 8.47 8.63
N THR A 34 -11.07 7.60 7.88
CA THR A 34 -12.22 6.83 8.39
C THR A 34 -12.15 5.37 7.98
N LEU A 35 -12.71 4.48 8.79
CA LEU A 35 -12.82 3.05 8.49
C LEU A 35 -13.91 2.71 7.46
N ARG A 36 -14.38 3.66 6.64
CA ARG A 36 -15.33 3.40 5.56
C ARG A 36 -14.65 2.57 4.45
N ARG A 37 -15.33 1.53 3.97
CA ARG A 37 -14.96 0.80 2.74
C ARG A 37 -15.77 1.33 1.57
N PHE A 38 -15.26 1.20 0.34
CA PHE A 38 -16.12 1.37 -0.81
C PHE A 38 -17.06 0.16 -0.94
N PRO A 39 -18.35 0.37 -1.28
CA PRO A 39 -19.29 -0.73 -1.50
C PRO A 39 -18.75 -1.70 -2.57
N ALA A 40 -18.87 -3.00 -2.34
CA ALA A 40 -18.49 -4.01 -3.33
C ALA A 40 -19.39 -4.01 -4.60
N GLY A 41 -20.52 -3.29 -4.55
CA GLY A 41 -21.61 -3.38 -5.53
C GLY A 41 -21.54 -2.48 -6.77
N GLN A 42 -20.37 -2.02 -7.23
CA GLN A 42 -20.30 -1.28 -8.51
C GLN A 42 -19.74 -2.10 -9.67
N ARG A 43 -19.20 -3.30 -9.44
CA ARG A 43 -18.86 -4.28 -10.49
C ARG A 43 -18.83 -5.67 -9.88
N GLY A 44 -19.87 -6.50 -10.04
CA GLY A 44 -19.85 -7.98 -9.98
C GLY A 44 -18.95 -8.75 -8.98
N TYR A 45 -18.34 -8.12 -7.98
CA TYR A 45 -17.45 -8.78 -7.04
C TYR A 45 -18.35 -9.44 -6.00
N PRO A 46 -18.37 -10.79 -5.90
CA PRO A 46 -19.20 -11.47 -4.94
C PRO A 46 -18.83 -10.99 -3.54
N GLU A 47 -19.80 -10.46 -2.80
CA GLU A 47 -19.66 -10.40 -1.35
C GLU A 47 -19.78 -11.84 -0.83
N PRO A 48 -18.85 -12.34 0.01
CA PRO A 48 -17.78 -11.62 0.69
C PRO A 48 -16.38 -12.03 0.19
N ALA A 49 -15.97 -11.58 -1.00
CA ALA A 49 -14.57 -11.66 -1.44
C ALA A 49 -13.68 -11.05 -0.34
N GLY A 50 -12.83 -11.89 0.26
CA GLY A 50 -12.13 -11.60 1.50
C GLY A 50 -11.27 -10.33 1.46
N ASP A 51 -10.71 -9.94 2.61
CA ASP A 51 -9.83 -8.75 2.70
C ASP A 51 -8.62 -8.82 1.75
N TRP A 52 -8.24 -10.04 1.35
CA TRP A 52 -7.13 -10.40 0.48
C TRP A 52 -7.46 -10.37 -1.01
N VAL A 53 -8.74 -10.26 -1.39
CA VAL A 53 -9.11 -10.13 -2.81
C VAL A 53 -9.13 -8.64 -3.17
N PRO A 54 -8.33 -8.18 -4.16
CA PRO A 54 -8.33 -6.79 -4.56
C PRO A 54 -9.70 -6.30 -5.04
N ARG A 55 -10.30 -5.34 -4.34
CA ARG A 55 -11.62 -4.77 -4.69
C ARG A 55 -11.49 -3.56 -5.62
N THR A 56 -10.71 -3.68 -6.68
CA THR A 56 -10.54 -2.66 -7.73
C THR A 56 -10.05 -3.31 -9.01
N THR A 57 -10.28 -2.63 -10.13
CA THR A 57 -9.79 -3.07 -11.44
C THR A 57 -8.34 -2.67 -11.69
N MET A 58 -7.64 -3.49 -12.46
CA MET A 58 -6.25 -3.25 -12.88
C MET A 58 -6.06 -1.87 -13.53
N ARG A 59 -6.95 -1.45 -14.45
CA ARG A 59 -6.90 -0.11 -15.08
C ARG A 59 -6.83 1.02 -14.05
N ARG A 60 -7.57 0.91 -12.95
CA ARG A 60 -7.60 1.92 -11.88
C ARG A 60 -6.34 1.86 -11.03
N MET A 61 -5.81 0.67 -10.76
CA MET A 61 -4.52 0.51 -10.08
C MET A 61 -3.40 1.15 -10.89
N LEU A 62 -3.31 0.82 -12.18
CA LEU A 62 -2.31 1.40 -13.09
C LEU A 62 -2.43 2.92 -13.17
N ALA A 63 -3.65 3.47 -13.28
CA ALA A 63 -3.84 4.93 -13.27
C ALA A 63 -3.27 5.60 -12.00
N TRP A 64 -3.48 4.98 -10.83
CA TRP A 64 -2.90 5.45 -9.57
C TRP A 64 -1.38 5.29 -9.51
N VAL A 65 -0.84 4.17 -10.00
CA VAL A 65 0.61 3.91 -10.08
C VAL A 65 1.28 4.95 -10.98
N PHE A 66 0.74 5.20 -12.18
CA PHE A 66 1.27 6.21 -13.10
C PHE A 66 1.17 7.63 -12.53
N LEU A 67 0.08 7.96 -11.84
CA LEU A 67 -0.04 9.25 -11.15
C LEU A 67 1.05 9.42 -10.09
N LEU A 68 1.28 8.38 -9.28
CA LEU A 68 2.32 8.39 -8.25
C LEU A 68 3.72 8.48 -8.85
N TRP A 69 4.02 7.70 -9.90
CA TRP A 69 5.31 7.82 -10.61
C TRP A 69 5.49 9.20 -11.21
N GLY A 70 4.49 9.76 -11.88
CA GLY A 70 4.58 11.10 -12.44
C GLY A 70 4.91 12.14 -11.37
N PHE A 71 4.21 12.12 -10.23
CA PHE A 71 4.49 13.06 -9.15
C PHE A 71 5.85 12.81 -8.47
N ASN A 72 6.22 11.54 -8.26
CA ASN A 72 7.50 11.20 -7.64
C ASN A 72 8.68 11.52 -8.56
N LEU A 73 8.61 11.25 -9.86
CA LEU A 73 9.72 11.50 -10.79
C LEU A 73 9.87 12.97 -11.14
N LEU A 74 8.76 13.71 -11.24
CA LEU A 74 8.79 15.11 -11.70
C LEU A 74 8.88 16.13 -10.55
N VAL A 75 8.50 15.75 -9.32
CA VAL A 75 8.43 16.69 -8.18
C VAL A 75 9.28 16.21 -7.01
N LEU A 76 8.92 15.07 -6.41
CA LEU A 76 9.53 14.66 -5.13
C LEU A 76 10.95 14.08 -5.28
N GLY A 77 11.23 13.41 -6.39
CA GLY A 77 12.52 12.80 -6.71
C GLY A 77 13.60 13.84 -6.91
N PRO A 78 13.41 14.85 -7.78
CA PRO A 78 14.34 15.97 -7.93
C PRO A 78 14.58 16.71 -6.62
N LEU A 79 13.53 16.94 -5.82
CA LEU A 79 13.65 17.57 -4.51
C LEU A 79 14.47 16.72 -3.52
N ALA A 80 14.20 15.42 -3.44
CA ALA A 80 14.94 14.51 -2.58
C ALA A 80 16.40 14.39 -3.04
N LEU A 81 16.66 14.37 -4.35
CA LEU A 81 18.00 14.35 -4.92
C LEU A 81 18.77 15.63 -4.58
N GLN A 82 18.15 16.81 -4.71
CA GLN A 82 18.77 18.09 -4.35
C GLN A 82 19.17 18.15 -2.88
N VAL A 83 18.30 17.65 -1.99
CA VAL A 83 18.62 17.57 -0.55
C VAL A 83 19.70 16.53 -0.28
N ALA A 84 19.67 15.39 -0.97
CA ALA A 84 20.69 14.36 -0.83
C ALA A 84 22.07 14.90 -1.25
N THR A 85 22.18 15.55 -2.41
CA THR A 85 23.46 16.09 -2.89
C THR A 85 23.98 17.23 -2.02
N SER A 86 23.11 18.15 -1.57
CA SER A 86 23.52 19.25 -0.68
C SER A 86 23.86 18.80 0.75
N GLY A 87 23.19 17.75 1.24
CA GLY A 87 23.45 17.15 2.57
C GLY A 87 24.54 16.07 2.57
N GLY A 88 25.11 15.75 1.41
CA GLY A 88 26.08 14.66 1.24
C GLY A 88 25.50 13.27 1.51
N ALA A 89 24.19 13.09 1.39
CA ALA A 89 23.56 11.77 1.48
C ALA A 89 23.65 11.03 0.14
N HIS A 90 24.00 9.75 0.20
CA HIS A 90 24.06 8.87 -0.98
C HIS A 90 23.14 7.66 -0.80
N HIS A 91 22.62 7.11 -1.89
CA HIS A 91 21.68 6.00 -1.85
C HIS A 91 22.43 4.67 -1.86
N ARG A 92 22.19 3.78 -0.87
CA ARG A 92 22.96 2.53 -0.69
C ARG A 92 22.76 1.46 -1.79
N LEU A 93 21.92 1.72 -2.80
CA LEU A 93 21.59 0.77 -3.86
C LEU A 93 22.54 0.86 -5.08
N GLU A 94 23.60 1.66 -5.00
CA GLU A 94 24.61 1.84 -6.06
C GLU A 94 25.47 0.58 -6.36
N SER A 95 25.25 -0.54 -5.66
CA SER A 95 26.14 -1.73 -5.71
C SER A 95 25.83 -2.76 -6.82
N GLY A 96 25.17 -2.39 -7.92
CA GLY A 96 25.06 -3.18 -9.15
C GLY A 96 24.17 -4.44 -9.14
N ASN A 97 23.88 -5.02 -7.96
CA ASN A 97 23.00 -6.20 -7.82
C ASN A 97 21.70 -5.82 -7.10
N ILE A 98 20.69 -5.39 -7.86
CA ILE A 98 19.37 -5.11 -7.31
C ILE A 98 18.66 -6.44 -7.04
N PRO A 99 18.30 -6.76 -5.77
CA PRO A 99 17.56 -7.98 -5.46
C PRO A 99 16.09 -7.80 -5.87
N TRP A 100 15.81 -7.83 -7.18
CA TRP A 100 14.53 -7.45 -7.77
C TRP A 100 13.35 -8.27 -7.24
N VAL A 101 13.53 -9.57 -6.96
CA VAL A 101 12.49 -10.40 -6.33
C VAL A 101 12.10 -9.85 -4.97
N ILE A 102 13.11 -9.43 -4.19
CA ILE A 102 12.90 -8.86 -2.87
C ILE A 102 12.18 -7.52 -2.99
N ALA A 103 12.69 -6.63 -3.85
CA ALA A 103 12.15 -5.28 -4.02
C ALA A 103 10.71 -5.26 -4.59
N ILE A 104 10.38 -6.17 -5.51
CA ILE A 104 9.08 -6.21 -6.19
C ILE A 104 8.05 -6.99 -5.39
N PHE A 105 8.42 -8.10 -4.75
CA PHE A 105 7.45 -9.02 -4.14
C PHE A 105 7.57 -9.10 -2.62
N TRP A 106 8.76 -9.41 -2.10
CA TRP A 106 8.95 -9.65 -0.67
C TRP A 106 8.71 -8.40 0.18
N ALA A 107 9.44 -7.32 -0.13
CA ALA A 107 9.37 -6.08 0.63
C ALA A 107 7.94 -5.51 0.64
N PRO A 108 7.25 -5.35 -0.51
CA PRO A 108 5.86 -4.92 -0.52
C PRO A 108 4.93 -5.79 0.35
N LEU A 109 5.03 -7.12 0.26
CA LEU A 109 4.19 -8.00 1.06
C LEU A 109 4.44 -7.81 2.56
N VAL A 110 5.70 -7.86 2.99
CA VAL A 110 6.07 -7.77 4.40
C VAL A 110 5.77 -6.38 4.97
N GLU A 111 6.08 -5.32 4.26
CA GLU A 111 5.81 -3.95 4.67
C GLU A 111 4.31 -3.67 4.81
N GLU A 112 3.48 -4.16 3.88
CA GLU A 112 2.03 -4.05 4.00
C GLU A 112 1.50 -4.76 5.25
N MET A 113 2.10 -5.90 5.61
CA MET A 113 1.75 -6.64 6.82
C MET A 113 2.13 -5.90 8.10
N VAL A 114 3.30 -5.27 8.14
CA VAL A 114 3.78 -4.52 9.31
C VAL A 114 3.06 -3.17 9.45
N PHE A 115 2.98 -2.37 8.37
CA PHE A 115 2.57 -0.97 8.47
C PHE A 115 1.08 -0.73 8.22
N ARG A 116 0.36 -1.67 7.59
CA ARG A 116 -0.99 -1.38 7.06
C ARG A 116 -2.02 -2.44 7.40
N TYR A 117 -1.63 -3.69 7.63
CA TYR A 117 -2.57 -4.76 7.95
C TYR A 117 -3.44 -4.43 9.17
N PHE A 118 -2.79 -3.97 10.24
CA PHE A 118 -3.43 -3.63 11.50
C PHE A 118 -4.45 -2.48 11.39
N LEU A 119 -4.37 -1.61 10.37
CA LEU A 119 -5.32 -0.49 10.19
C LEU A 119 -6.78 -0.94 10.14
N ARG A 120 -7.03 -2.15 9.64
CA ARG A 120 -8.37 -2.78 9.61
C ARG A 120 -8.51 -3.94 10.59
N ARG A 121 -7.41 -4.41 11.16
CA ARG A 121 -7.30 -5.63 11.96
C ARG A 121 -6.38 -5.41 13.18
N PRO A 122 -6.57 -4.39 14.03
CA PRO A 122 -5.60 -4.05 15.05
C PRO A 122 -5.41 -5.16 16.10
N GLY A 123 -6.45 -5.94 16.41
CA GLY A 123 -6.32 -7.12 17.26
C GLY A 123 -5.39 -8.20 16.67
N GLN A 124 -5.39 -8.38 15.34
CA GLN A 124 -4.39 -9.23 14.68
C GLN A 124 -3.04 -8.55 14.57
N GLY A 125 -3.01 -7.21 14.46
CA GLY A 125 -1.80 -6.40 14.46
C GLY A 125 -0.88 -6.66 15.64
N LEU A 126 -1.45 -6.92 16.83
CA LEU A 126 -0.69 -7.20 18.05
C LEU A 126 0.30 -8.36 17.92
N TRP A 127 -0.03 -9.38 17.13
CA TRP A 127 0.85 -10.53 16.90
C TRP A 127 1.45 -10.53 15.49
N ILE A 128 0.76 -9.97 14.48
CA ILE A 128 1.31 -9.84 13.12
C ILE A 128 2.56 -8.97 13.11
N ILE A 129 2.53 -7.81 13.77
CA ILE A 129 3.66 -6.87 13.76
C ILE A 129 4.93 -7.54 14.29
N PRO A 130 4.98 -8.09 15.53
CA PRO A 130 6.21 -8.70 16.03
C PRO A 130 6.69 -9.90 15.20
N LEU A 131 5.79 -10.75 14.69
CA LEU A 131 6.17 -11.87 13.82
C LEU A 131 6.73 -11.41 12.46
N MET A 132 6.23 -10.28 11.92
CA MET A 132 6.64 -9.76 10.61
C MET A 132 7.84 -8.81 10.67
N LEU A 133 8.26 -8.33 11.85
CA LEU A 133 9.48 -7.53 12.01
C LEU A 133 10.74 -8.30 11.60
N ALA A 134 10.81 -9.60 11.93
CA ALA A 134 11.94 -10.44 11.53
C ALA A 134 12.06 -10.58 9.99
N PRO A 135 11.01 -10.99 9.26
CA PRO A 135 10.96 -10.93 7.79
C PRO A 135 11.31 -9.57 7.19
N LEU A 136 10.94 -8.47 7.85
CA LEU A 136 11.23 -7.11 7.41
C LEU A 136 12.73 -6.80 7.50
N LEU A 137 13.35 -7.10 8.65
CA LEU A 137 14.74 -6.74 8.94
C LEU A 137 15.77 -7.69 8.33
N LYS A 138 15.42 -8.97 8.15
CA LYS A 138 16.35 -10.01 7.68
C LYS A 138 16.16 -10.40 6.21
N GLY A 139 15.06 -9.99 5.58
CA GLY A 139 14.73 -10.43 4.23
C GLY A 139 14.27 -11.91 4.19
N PRO A 140 14.16 -12.51 2.98
CA PRO A 140 13.65 -13.87 2.77
C PRO A 140 14.73 -14.95 2.98
N VAL A 141 15.12 -15.18 4.24
CA VAL A 141 16.00 -16.28 4.64
C VAL A 141 15.18 -17.53 5.01
N ALA A 142 15.84 -18.67 5.17
CA ALA A 142 15.21 -19.99 5.34
C ALA A 142 14.10 -20.05 6.40
N TRP A 143 14.23 -19.30 7.50
CA TRP A 143 13.24 -19.29 8.58
C TRP A 143 12.23 -18.14 8.51
N THR A 144 12.54 -17.02 7.83
CA THR A 144 11.61 -15.88 7.75
C THR A 144 10.52 -16.11 6.72
N VAL A 145 10.79 -16.86 5.65
CA VAL A 145 9.80 -17.26 4.63
C VAL A 145 8.66 -18.10 5.25
N PRO A 146 8.92 -19.24 5.92
CA PRO A 146 7.86 -20.01 6.56
C PRO A 146 7.18 -19.23 7.69
N LEU A 147 7.91 -18.41 8.46
CA LEU A 147 7.32 -17.55 9.47
C LEU A 147 6.29 -16.57 8.89
N ALA A 148 6.65 -15.87 7.80
CA ALA A 148 5.75 -14.95 7.11
C ALA A 148 4.52 -15.68 6.54
N ALA A 149 4.73 -16.85 5.92
CA ALA A 149 3.66 -17.67 5.37
C ALA A 149 2.68 -18.15 6.46
N LEU A 150 3.20 -18.63 7.59
CA LEU A 150 2.41 -19.05 8.75
C LEU A 150 1.64 -17.88 9.37
N ALA A 151 2.29 -16.71 9.54
CA ALA A 151 1.64 -15.52 10.06
C ALA A 151 0.48 -15.07 9.16
N ILE A 152 0.71 -15.00 7.83
CA ILE A 152 -0.33 -14.66 6.85
C ILE A 152 -1.46 -15.70 6.87
N GLY A 153 -1.12 -17.00 6.85
CA GLY A 153 -2.07 -18.11 6.89
C GLY A 153 -2.94 -18.10 8.14
N ALA A 154 -2.33 -17.95 9.32
CA ALA A 154 -3.04 -17.79 10.60
C ALA A 154 -3.96 -16.57 10.57
N SER A 155 -3.55 -15.49 9.92
CA SER A 155 -4.35 -14.27 9.79
C SER A 155 -5.60 -14.49 8.94
N VAL A 156 -5.49 -15.24 7.85
CA VAL A 156 -6.60 -15.63 6.98
C VAL A 156 -7.54 -16.59 7.72
N TRP A 157 -6.97 -17.60 8.38
CA TRP A 157 -7.73 -18.61 9.12
C TRP A 157 -8.54 -18.01 10.26
N THR A 158 -7.93 -17.18 11.10
CA THR A 158 -8.63 -16.48 12.19
C THR A 158 -9.73 -15.55 11.68
N GLN A 159 -9.55 -14.89 10.53
CA GLN A 159 -10.61 -14.10 9.89
C GLN A 159 -11.79 -14.97 9.44
N LYS A 160 -11.52 -16.12 8.80
CA LYS A 160 -12.57 -17.06 8.39
C LYS A 160 -13.34 -17.56 9.61
N ARG A 161 -12.64 -17.96 10.67
CA ARG A 161 -13.24 -18.44 11.93
C ARG A 161 -14.09 -17.37 12.62
N ALA A 162 -13.60 -16.14 12.70
CA ALA A 162 -14.36 -15.03 13.29
C ALA A 162 -15.65 -14.72 12.53
N ARG A 163 -15.63 -14.78 11.19
CA ARG A 163 -16.83 -14.62 10.35
C ARG A 163 -17.85 -15.72 10.61
N LEU A 164 -17.41 -16.98 10.62
CA LEU A 164 -18.30 -18.14 10.85
C LEU A 164 -18.95 -18.09 12.24
N LYS A 165 -18.22 -17.62 13.25
CA LYS A 165 -18.73 -17.48 14.63
C LYS A 165 -19.47 -16.16 14.91
N GLY A 166 -19.61 -15.27 13.92
CA GLY A 166 -20.24 -13.96 14.12
C GLY A 166 -19.52 -13.08 15.15
N LEU A 167 -18.22 -13.32 15.42
CA LEU A 167 -17.48 -12.58 16.43
C LEU A 167 -17.34 -11.13 16.01
N SER A 168 -17.87 -10.23 16.84
CA SER A 168 -17.75 -8.79 16.67
C SER A 168 -16.94 -8.20 17.81
N TRP A 169 -16.47 -6.97 17.62
CA TRP A 169 -15.69 -6.27 18.62
C TRP A 169 -16.59 -5.82 19.77
N SER A 170 -16.02 -5.77 20.98
CA SER A 170 -16.65 -5.03 22.05
C SER A 170 -16.86 -3.57 21.61
N TRP A 171 -18.06 -3.07 21.85
CA TRP A 171 -18.49 -1.78 21.31
C TRP A 171 -17.66 -0.60 21.84
N GLY A 172 -17.21 -0.68 23.10
CA GLY A 172 -16.34 0.33 23.72
C GLY A 172 -14.97 0.42 23.03
N TRP A 173 -14.30 -0.71 22.80
CA TRP A 173 -13.00 -0.71 22.12
C TRP A 173 -13.11 -0.23 20.67
N ARG A 174 -14.18 -0.63 19.95
CA ARG A 174 -14.45 -0.15 18.59
C ARG A 174 -14.58 1.37 18.54
N ARG A 175 -15.31 1.96 19.49
CA ARG A 175 -15.50 3.42 19.57
C ARG A 175 -14.17 4.14 19.78
N GLN A 176 -13.36 3.64 20.72
CA GLN A 176 -12.04 4.21 20.99
C GLN A 176 -11.13 4.11 19.76
N TYR A 177 -11.06 2.93 19.14
CA TYR A 177 -10.24 2.75 17.93
C TYR A 177 -10.66 3.69 16.80
N VAL A 178 -11.95 3.88 16.55
CA VAL A 178 -12.45 4.84 15.54
C VAL A 178 -12.00 6.26 15.85
N ARG A 179 -12.03 6.67 17.13
CA ARG A 179 -11.58 8.01 17.58
C ARG A 179 -10.08 8.22 17.30
N PHE A 180 -9.25 7.23 17.60
CA PHE A 180 -7.79 7.31 17.41
C PHE A 180 -7.31 6.90 16.02
N PHE A 181 -8.20 6.40 15.16
CA PHE A 181 -7.84 5.90 13.83
C PHE A 181 -7.04 6.91 12.97
N PRO A 182 -7.37 8.22 12.95
CA PRO A 182 -6.55 9.21 12.24
C PRO A 182 -5.08 9.21 12.68
N LEU A 183 -4.83 9.15 13.99
CA LEU A 183 -3.47 9.10 14.54
C LEU A 183 -2.78 7.79 14.15
N VAL A 184 -3.47 6.67 14.33
CA VAL A 184 -2.96 5.34 13.99
C VAL A 184 -2.57 5.24 12.50
N PHE A 185 -3.37 5.82 11.62
CA PHE A 185 -3.09 5.89 10.19
C PHE A 185 -1.85 6.74 9.88
N HIS A 186 -1.80 7.98 10.36
CA HIS A 186 -0.71 8.90 10.02
C HIS A 186 0.62 8.48 10.65
N VAL A 187 0.61 7.99 11.89
CA VAL A 187 1.81 7.42 12.54
C VAL A 187 2.30 6.21 11.76
N GLY A 188 1.42 5.28 11.39
CA GLY A 188 1.82 4.10 10.59
C GLY A 188 2.48 4.49 9.26
N THR A 189 1.92 5.49 8.56
CA THR A 189 2.50 6.01 7.31
C THR A 189 3.82 6.75 7.52
N LEU A 190 3.95 7.54 8.59
CA LEU A 190 5.20 8.22 8.94
C LEU A 190 6.30 7.23 9.32
N THR A 191 6.00 6.20 10.12
CA THR A 191 6.96 5.15 10.48
C THR A 191 7.44 4.39 9.23
N PHE A 192 6.52 4.08 8.31
CA PHE A 192 6.88 3.49 7.02
C PHE A 192 7.89 4.36 6.26
N ALA A 193 7.62 5.67 6.13
CA ALA A 193 8.52 6.59 5.44
C ALA A 193 9.86 6.73 6.17
N ALA A 194 9.84 6.87 7.50
CA ALA A 194 11.04 7.03 8.31
C ALA A 194 12.00 5.84 8.21
N LEU A 195 11.49 4.60 8.13
CA LEU A 195 12.35 3.42 7.96
C LEU A 195 13.11 3.43 6.64
N HIS A 196 12.61 4.11 5.62
CA HIS A 196 13.32 4.27 4.35
C HIS A 196 14.51 5.23 4.43
N LEU A 197 14.69 5.97 5.53
CA LEU A 197 15.96 6.65 5.80
C LEU A 197 17.12 5.65 5.87
N GLY A 198 16.86 4.39 6.23
CA GLY A 198 17.86 3.31 6.21
C GLY A 198 18.43 2.99 4.82
N ASN A 199 17.81 3.48 3.74
CA ASN A 199 18.32 3.35 2.38
C ASN A 199 19.38 4.40 2.03
N PHE A 200 19.57 5.41 2.88
CA PHE A 200 20.53 6.48 2.69
C PHE A 200 21.71 6.33 3.65
N THR A 201 22.89 6.71 3.19
CA THR A 201 24.01 7.03 4.07
C THR A 201 23.92 8.51 4.41
N LEU A 202 23.54 8.82 5.66
CA LEU A 202 23.09 10.16 6.05
C LEU A 202 24.21 11.17 6.38
N ASN A 203 25.49 10.77 6.38
CA ASN A 203 26.67 11.62 6.57
C ASN A 203 26.44 12.90 7.41
N HIS A 204 26.57 14.09 6.82
CA HIS A 204 26.36 15.39 7.44
C HIS A 204 24.95 15.96 7.18
N THR A 205 24.00 15.14 6.77
CA THR A 205 22.63 15.59 6.49
C THR A 205 21.96 16.07 7.77
N LEU A 206 21.50 17.31 7.73
CA LEU A 206 20.82 17.94 8.86
C LEU A 206 19.50 17.22 9.16
N ILE A 207 19.18 17.03 10.44
CA ILE A 207 18.03 16.22 10.87
C ILE A 207 16.69 16.73 10.30
N TRP A 208 16.54 18.05 10.12
CA TRP A 208 15.33 18.65 9.54
C TRP A 208 15.20 18.46 8.03
N LEU A 209 16.28 18.07 7.34
CA LEU A 209 16.26 17.73 5.92
C LEU A 209 15.92 16.26 5.67
N MET A 210 16.10 15.37 6.67
CA MET A 210 15.80 13.95 6.55
C MET A 210 14.35 13.66 6.12
N PRO A 211 13.30 14.36 6.64
CA PRO A 211 11.93 14.16 6.16
C PRO A 211 11.76 14.39 4.66
N VAL A 212 12.55 15.29 4.05
CA VAL A 212 12.49 15.58 2.62
C VAL A 212 12.96 14.38 1.78
N LEU A 213 14.00 13.69 2.25
CA LEU A 213 14.56 12.50 1.58
C LEU A 213 13.53 11.36 1.41
N VAL A 214 12.56 11.29 2.33
CA VAL A 214 11.55 10.22 2.36
C VAL A 214 10.15 10.69 1.95
N LEU A 215 10.01 11.89 1.38
CA LEU A 215 8.72 12.37 0.86
C LEU A 215 8.10 11.44 -0.20
N PRO A 216 8.87 10.87 -1.16
CA PRO A 216 8.30 9.91 -2.12
C PRO A 216 7.64 8.71 -1.42
N GLN A 217 8.29 8.20 -0.36
CA GLN A 217 7.84 7.07 0.43
C GLN A 217 6.66 7.46 1.32
N TRP A 218 6.67 8.66 1.91
CA TRP A 218 5.55 9.18 2.68
C TRP A 218 4.29 9.31 1.83
N LEU A 219 4.39 9.95 0.65
CA LEU A 219 3.26 10.09 -0.28
C LEU A 219 2.72 8.72 -0.73
N THR A 220 3.63 7.83 -1.14
CA THR A 220 3.27 6.47 -1.56
C THR A 220 2.57 5.74 -0.42
N GLY A 221 3.09 5.89 0.81
CA GLY A 221 2.51 5.27 1.99
C GLY A 221 1.14 5.79 2.37
N LEU A 222 0.84 7.08 2.11
CA LEU A 222 -0.49 7.66 2.27
C LEU A 222 -1.48 7.02 1.29
N VAL A 223 -1.10 6.88 0.02
CA VAL A 223 -1.96 6.28 -1.02
C VAL A 223 -2.18 4.79 -0.76
N LEU A 224 -1.14 4.02 -0.41
CA LEU A 224 -1.26 2.62 -0.04
C LEU A 224 -2.14 2.43 1.20
N GLY A 225 -1.98 3.27 2.23
CA GLY A 225 -2.83 3.22 3.41
C GLY A 225 -4.30 3.54 3.11
N TRP A 226 -4.58 4.50 2.23
CA TRP A 226 -5.93 4.75 1.71
C TRP A 226 -6.47 3.53 0.94
N MET A 227 -5.67 2.95 0.03
CA MET A 227 -6.03 1.76 -0.74
C MET A 227 -6.36 0.58 0.18
N ARG A 228 -5.54 0.33 1.21
CA ARG A 228 -5.76 -0.68 2.26
C ARG A 228 -7.11 -0.53 2.92
N VAL A 229 -7.47 0.69 3.32
CA VAL A 229 -8.67 0.97 4.13
C VAL A 229 -9.93 0.90 3.28
N ARG A 230 -9.86 1.41 2.04
CA ARG A 230 -11.00 1.45 1.12
C ARG A 230 -11.24 0.12 0.40
N ARG A 231 -10.16 -0.56 -0.02
CA ARG A 231 -10.21 -1.66 -1.01
C ARG A 231 -9.60 -2.99 -0.55
N GLY A 232 -9.03 -3.05 0.65
CA GLY A 232 -8.52 -4.28 1.27
C GLY A 232 -7.01 -4.43 1.18
N ILE A 233 -6.47 -5.43 1.89
CA ILE A 233 -5.01 -5.68 1.95
C ILE A 233 -4.49 -6.17 0.60
N GLY A 234 -5.23 -7.01 -0.11
CA GLY A 234 -4.82 -7.50 -1.43
C GLY A 234 -4.64 -6.38 -2.45
N ALA A 235 -5.53 -5.38 -2.45
CA ALA A 235 -5.41 -4.22 -3.32
C ALA A 235 -4.18 -3.35 -2.98
N SER A 236 -3.86 -3.22 -1.70
CA SER A 236 -2.71 -2.46 -1.22
C SER A 236 -1.39 -3.15 -1.61
N VAL A 237 -1.27 -4.46 -1.33
CA VAL A 237 -0.10 -5.27 -1.73
C VAL A 237 0.10 -5.23 -3.24
N LEU A 238 -0.94 -5.48 -4.03
CA LEU A 238 -0.81 -5.47 -5.48
C LEU A 238 -0.41 -4.09 -6.02
N MET A 239 -0.99 -3.00 -5.48
CA MET A 239 -0.58 -1.66 -5.87
C MET A 239 0.89 -1.37 -5.52
N HIS A 240 1.35 -1.84 -4.36
CA HIS A 240 2.74 -1.66 -3.93
C HIS A 240 3.72 -2.46 -4.80
N VAL A 241 3.40 -3.72 -5.10
CA VAL A 241 4.15 -4.54 -6.08
C VAL A 241 4.26 -3.83 -7.43
N LEU A 242 3.15 -3.33 -7.96
CA LEU A 242 3.14 -2.61 -9.25
C LEU A 242 3.96 -1.32 -9.19
N PHE A 243 3.87 -0.56 -8.09
CA PHE A 243 4.62 0.67 -7.89
C PHE A 243 6.14 0.42 -7.84
N ASN A 244 6.59 -0.66 -7.17
CA ASN A 244 8.01 -1.03 -7.10
C ASN A 244 8.53 -1.66 -8.40
N ALA A 245 7.68 -2.40 -9.12
CA ALA A 245 8.07 -3.07 -10.36
C ALA A 245 8.57 -2.09 -11.43
N GLY A 246 7.94 -0.93 -11.61
CA GLY A 246 8.33 0.01 -12.67
C GLY A 246 9.78 0.49 -12.57
N PRO A 247 10.20 1.16 -11.49
CA PRO A 247 11.58 1.61 -11.33
C PRO A 247 12.59 0.48 -11.46
N VAL A 248 12.31 -0.69 -10.86
CA VAL A 248 13.20 -1.86 -10.95
C VAL A 248 13.33 -2.35 -12.39
N VAL A 249 12.22 -2.49 -13.13
CA VAL A 249 12.23 -2.92 -14.54
C VAL A 249 12.96 -1.89 -15.41
N VAL A 250 12.79 -0.59 -15.17
CA VAL A 250 13.51 0.46 -15.89
C VAL A 250 15.02 0.33 -15.66
N VAL A 251 15.46 0.20 -14.40
CA VAL A 251 16.89 0.07 -14.08
C VAL A 251 17.50 -1.20 -14.69
N LEU A 252 16.82 -2.34 -14.56
CA LEU A 252 17.25 -3.59 -15.19
C LEU A 252 17.29 -3.48 -16.73
N GLY A 253 16.35 -2.74 -17.31
CA GLY A 253 16.31 -2.45 -18.75
C GLY A 253 17.50 -1.59 -19.19
N VAL A 254 17.83 -0.53 -18.45
CA VAL A 254 19.00 0.32 -18.71
C VAL A 254 20.28 -0.51 -18.61
N MET A 255 20.46 -1.28 -17.54
CA MET A 255 21.63 -2.15 -17.36
C MET A 255 21.79 -3.16 -18.51
N LYS A 256 20.68 -3.68 -19.05
CA LYS A 256 20.71 -4.69 -20.12
C LYS A 256 20.89 -4.10 -21.52
N PHE A 257 20.22 -3.00 -21.82
CA PHE A 257 20.11 -2.47 -23.20
C PHE A 257 20.88 -1.17 -23.44
N ALA A 258 21.28 -0.48 -22.38
CA ALA A 258 22.09 0.74 -22.45
C ALA A 258 23.09 0.78 -21.27
N PRO A 259 23.99 -0.22 -21.15
CA PRO A 259 24.94 -0.31 -20.03
C PRO A 259 25.84 0.92 -19.89
N GLN A 260 26.05 1.67 -20.98
CA GLN A 260 26.77 2.95 -20.98
C GLN A 260 26.06 4.10 -20.22
N LEU A 261 24.77 3.93 -19.90
CA LEU A 261 23.96 4.87 -19.11
C LEU A 261 23.72 4.39 -17.67
N ALA A 262 24.22 3.19 -17.33
CA ALA A 262 24.00 2.54 -16.05
C ALA A 262 25.06 2.90 -15.00
#